data_AF-A0A1A8H644-F1
#
_entry.id   AF-A0A1A8H644-F1
#
_cell.length_a   1.000
_cell.length_b   1.000
_cell.length_c   1.000
_cell.angle_alpha   90.00
_cell.angle_beta   90.00
_cell.angle_gamma   90.00
#
_symmetry.space_group_name_H-M   'P 1'
#
loop_
_entity.id
_entity.type
_entity.pdbx_description
1 polymer ?
#
loop_
_entity_poly.entity_id
_entity_poly.type
_entity_poly.pdbx_seq_one_letter_code
_entity_poly.pdbx_strand_id
1 'polypeptide(L)'
;LIFVCKCPADLLLDIVTKQDQSVCELQSVQVLSFAAGRSCVMVNWDWLLQLQWQQDEEEPKVLSCCGVQPSSTDRQTAVHHCVCAETLFILSAIGFISIHSITDGLLLATIDLPAYLTPGLAEDHATSFCLVQVSADLSTAVAVTQSHTAVAIDLNHYFRTYPDHLLCPVPQSSLPLQPKVSRDQDSMSSSSCSLAALGSPFSDDRSWEARLSSMYNQAQQSAAPSSSP
;
A
#
# COMPACT_ATOMS: atom_id res chain seq x y z
N LEU A 1 26.07 11.80 -11.28
CA LEU A 1 25.46 13.14 -11.39
C LEU A 1 24.34 13.21 -10.36
N ILE A 2 24.48 14.07 -9.34
CA ILE A 2 23.40 14.34 -8.39
C ILE A 2 22.53 15.40 -9.04
N PHE A 3 21.31 15.04 -9.42
CA PHE A 3 20.32 16.00 -9.90
C PHE A 3 19.65 16.64 -8.69
N VAL A 4 19.74 17.96 -8.59
CA VAL A 4 19.05 18.74 -7.56
C VAL A 4 17.84 19.37 -8.21
N CYS A 5 16.67 18.77 -7.99
CA CYS A 5 15.40 19.33 -8.43
C CYS A 5 14.82 20.21 -7.30
N LYS A 6 14.12 21.29 -7.65
CA LYS A 6 13.49 22.20 -6.69
C LYS A 6 11.98 22.11 -6.85
N CYS A 7 11.25 21.95 -5.75
CA CYS A 7 9.81 22.13 -5.72
C CYS A 7 9.50 23.42 -4.96
N PRO A 8 8.84 24.41 -5.59
CA PRO A 8 8.36 25.58 -4.88
C PRO A 8 7.36 25.19 -3.79
N ALA A 9 7.42 25.88 -2.64
CA ALA A 9 6.44 25.71 -1.56
C ALA A 9 5.02 26.05 -2.05
N ASP A 10 4.91 27.09 -2.87
CA ASP A 10 3.63 27.55 -3.45
C ASP A 10 2.99 26.46 -4.33
N LEU A 11 3.79 25.68 -5.06
CA LEU A 11 3.29 24.58 -5.87
C LEU A 11 2.68 23.46 -5.00
N LEU A 12 3.32 23.11 -3.88
CA LEU A 12 2.77 22.13 -2.93
C LEU A 12 1.46 22.63 -2.31
N LEU A 13 1.42 23.91 -1.94
CA LEU A 13 0.22 24.54 -1.38
C LEU A 13 -0.92 24.61 -2.41
N ASP A 14 -0.63 24.95 -3.66
CA ASP A 14 -1.60 24.97 -4.77
C ASP A 14 -2.18 23.58 -5.06
N ILE A 15 -1.39 22.51 -4.91
CA ILE A 15 -1.88 21.14 -5.08
C ILE A 15 -2.85 20.78 -3.96
N VAL A 16 -2.51 21.08 -2.71
CA VAL A 16 -3.34 20.75 -1.55
C VAL A 16 -4.62 21.58 -1.53
N THR A 17 -4.53 22.89 -1.82
CA THR A 17 -5.68 23.81 -1.86
C THR A 17 -6.72 23.44 -2.92
N LYS A 18 -6.28 22.82 -4.04
CA LYS A 18 -7.20 22.26 -5.04
C LYS A 18 -8.06 21.13 -4.48
N GLN A 19 -7.55 20.39 -3.50
CA GLN A 19 -8.29 19.30 -2.87
C GLN A 19 -9.11 19.79 -1.67
N ASP A 20 -8.57 20.72 -0.90
CA ASP A 20 -9.24 21.33 0.25
C ASP A 20 -8.89 22.82 0.36
N GLN A 21 -9.88 23.67 0.09
CA GLN A 21 -9.73 25.12 0.11
C GLN A 21 -9.53 25.71 1.51
N SER A 22 -9.70 24.91 2.58
CA SER A 22 -9.45 25.34 3.95
C SER A 22 -7.97 25.42 4.30
N VAL A 23 -7.09 24.78 3.51
CA VAL A 23 -5.65 24.83 3.70
C VAL A 23 -5.10 26.14 3.16
N CYS A 24 -4.79 27.09 4.04
CA CYS A 24 -4.34 28.43 3.62
C CYS A 24 -2.82 28.62 3.66
N GLU A 25 -2.07 27.75 4.35
CA GLU A 25 -0.63 27.92 4.56
C GLU A 25 0.10 26.56 4.65
N LEU A 26 1.38 26.57 4.25
CA LEU A 26 2.28 25.44 4.35
C LEU A 26 3.04 25.49 5.70
N GLN A 27 2.66 24.62 6.63
CA GLN A 27 3.23 24.55 7.99
C GLN A 27 4.40 23.55 8.08
N SER A 28 4.30 22.41 7.39
CA SER A 28 5.33 21.37 7.43
C SER A 28 5.45 20.65 6.11
N VAL A 29 6.67 20.23 5.78
CA VAL A 29 6.96 19.37 4.62
C VAL A 29 7.99 18.34 5.05
N GLN A 30 7.69 17.07 4.83
CA GLN A 30 8.62 15.97 5.08
C GLN A 30 8.66 15.03 3.87
N VAL A 31 9.85 14.78 3.33
CA VAL A 31 10.06 13.74 2.32
C VAL A 31 10.12 12.39 3.02
N LEU A 32 9.21 11.48 2.67
CA LEU A 32 9.13 10.15 3.28
C LEU A 32 9.90 9.10 2.47
N SER A 33 9.88 9.21 1.15
CA SER A 33 10.64 8.33 0.27
C SER A 33 10.99 9.02 -1.03
N PHE A 34 12.11 8.60 -1.62
CA PHE A 34 12.53 9.00 -2.97
C PHE A 34 13.18 7.81 -3.66
N ALA A 35 12.54 7.25 -4.68
CA ALA A 35 13.04 6.11 -5.43
C ALA A 35 12.58 6.17 -6.89
N ALA A 36 13.48 5.85 -7.83
CA ALA A 36 13.19 5.82 -9.26
C ALA A 36 12.52 7.12 -9.79
N GLY A 37 12.91 8.28 -9.27
CA GLY A 37 12.33 9.57 -9.64
C GLY A 37 10.91 9.78 -9.13
N ARG A 38 10.39 8.92 -8.24
CA ARG A 38 9.15 9.14 -7.50
C ARG A 38 9.46 9.56 -6.09
N SER A 39 8.77 10.59 -5.62
CA SER A 39 8.84 11.02 -4.22
C SER A 39 7.49 10.95 -3.57
N CYS A 40 7.47 10.47 -2.33
CA CYS A 40 6.32 10.56 -1.44
C CYS A 40 6.61 11.63 -0.38
N VAL A 41 5.75 12.63 -0.29
CA VAL A 41 5.93 13.81 0.56
C VAL A 41 4.71 13.97 1.46
N MET A 42 4.95 14.16 2.75
CA MET A 42 3.94 14.57 3.72
C MET A 42 3.93 16.09 3.82
N VAL A 43 2.75 16.68 3.72
CA VAL A 43 2.51 18.12 3.81
C VAL A 43 1.53 18.39 4.95
N ASN A 44 1.86 19.35 5.81
CA ASN A 44 1.06 19.76 6.97
C ASN A 44 0.65 18.60 7.89
N TRP A 45 1.40 17.49 7.88
CA TRP A 45 1.11 16.24 8.61
C TRP A 45 -0.20 15.53 8.25
N ASP A 46 -0.94 16.06 7.27
CA ASP A 46 -2.29 15.64 6.94
C ASP A 46 -2.44 15.25 5.47
N TRP A 47 -1.50 15.65 4.61
CA TRP A 47 -1.60 15.49 3.17
C TRP A 47 -0.45 14.67 2.64
N LEU A 48 -0.76 13.62 1.90
CA LEU A 48 0.22 12.79 1.23
C LEU A 48 0.21 13.08 -0.27
N LEU A 49 1.38 13.51 -0.77
CA LEU A 49 1.59 13.81 -2.18
C LEU A 49 2.56 12.78 -2.78
N GLN A 50 2.17 12.22 -3.91
CA GLN A 50 3.07 11.43 -4.76
C GLN A 50 3.44 12.26 -5.98
N LEU A 51 4.74 12.46 -6.18
CA LEU A 51 5.29 13.29 -7.23
C LEU A 51 6.21 12.46 -8.11
N GLN A 52 6.12 12.64 -9.42
CA GLN A 52 7.02 12.07 -10.42
C GLN A 52 7.93 13.18 -10.97
N TRP A 53 9.22 13.01 -10.74
CA TRP A 53 10.27 13.84 -11.27
C TRP A 53 10.72 13.30 -12.61
N GLN A 54 10.71 14.15 -13.64
CA GLN A 54 11.26 13.85 -14.95
C GLN A 54 12.55 14.64 -15.16
N GLN A 55 13.48 14.12 -15.95
CA GLN A 55 14.80 14.75 -16.12
C GLN A 55 14.74 16.09 -16.87
N ASP A 56 13.71 16.28 -17.71
CA ASP A 56 13.59 17.45 -18.59
C ASP A 56 12.58 18.49 -18.10
N GLU A 57 11.87 18.23 -16.99
CA GLU A 57 10.88 19.14 -16.43
C GLU A 57 11.38 19.83 -15.16
N GLU A 58 11.10 21.13 -15.06
CA GLU A 58 11.48 21.96 -13.91
C GLU A 58 10.57 21.69 -12.69
N GLU A 59 9.32 21.28 -12.94
CA GLU A 59 8.32 20.97 -11.93
C GLU A 59 7.97 19.48 -11.91
N PRO A 60 7.68 18.89 -10.74
CA PRO A 60 7.26 17.50 -10.67
C PRO A 60 5.80 17.33 -11.13
N LYS A 61 5.54 16.23 -11.84
CA LYS A 61 4.18 15.80 -12.13
C LYS A 61 3.53 15.20 -10.89
N VAL A 62 2.35 15.70 -10.51
CA VAL A 62 1.55 15.11 -9.43
C VAL A 62 0.92 13.80 -9.90
N LEU A 63 1.20 12.71 -9.18
CA LEU A 63 0.58 11.40 -9.42
C LEU A 63 -0.68 11.22 -8.58
N SER A 64 -0.60 11.56 -7.29
CA SER A 64 -1.73 11.54 -6.37
C SER A 64 -1.56 12.58 -5.27
N CYS A 65 -2.69 13.03 -4.74
CA CYS A 65 -2.79 13.86 -3.56
C CYS A 65 -3.99 13.35 -2.76
N CYS A 66 -3.76 12.92 -1.53
CA CYS A 66 -4.81 12.45 -0.65
C CYS A 66 -4.64 13.00 0.76
N GLY A 67 -5.76 13.26 1.41
CA GLY A 67 -5.78 13.57 2.83
C GLY A 67 -5.64 12.27 3.60
N VAL A 68 -4.64 12.18 4.46
CA VAL A 68 -4.62 11.18 5.51
C VAL A 68 -5.62 11.67 6.56
N GLN A 69 -6.50 10.81 7.03
CA GLN A 69 -7.35 11.12 8.17
C GLN A 69 -6.75 10.45 9.42
N PRO A 70 -5.67 11.00 10.02
CA PRO A 70 -5.28 10.55 11.34
C PRO A 70 -6.45 10.82 12.28
N SER A 71 -6.71 9.90 13.20
CA SER A 71 -7.63 10.16 14.30
C SER A 71 -7.22 11.47 14.99
N SER A 72 -8.16 12.25 15.52
CA SER A 72 -7.85 13.55 16.14
C SER A 72 -6.78 13.45 17.25
N THR A 73 -6.68 12.29 17.88
CA THR A 73 -5.65 11.94 18.88
C THR A 73 -4.26 11.66 18.25
N ASP A 74 -4.19 11.07 17.06
CA ASP A 74 -2.93 10.74 16.38
C ASP A 74 -2.21 11.99 15.85
N ARG A 75 -2.96 13.01 15.40
CA ARG A 75 -2.41 14.25 14.83
C ARG A 75 -1.41 14.97 15.74
N GLN A 76 -1.70 15.00 17.04
CA GLN A 76 -0.88 15.73 18.03
C GLN A 76 0.20 14.86 18.68
N THR A 77 0.19 13.56 18.43
CA THR A 77 1.09 12.61 19.08
C THR A 77 2.04 11.92 18.11
N ALA A 78 1.88 12.11 16.80
CA ALA A 78 2.76 11.58 15.77
C ALA A 78 4.19 12.10 15.94
N VAL A 79 5.14 11.17 16.09
CA VAL A 79 6.57 11.44 16.26
C VAL A 79 7.40 11.00 15.07
N HIS A 80 6.89 10.05 14.27
CA HIS A 80 7.63 9.52 13.13
C HIS A 80 6.71 9.01 12.02
N HIS A 81 7.16 9.19 10.78
CA HIS A 81 6.45 8.78 9.58
C HIS A 81 7.42 8.03 8.68
N CYS A 82 7.02 6.87 8.15
CA CYS A 82 7.79 6.18 7.12
C CYS A 82 6.88 5.51 6.10
N VAL A 83 7.41 5.29 4.90
CA VAL A 83 6.69 4.62 3.81
C VAL A 83 7.44 3.35 3.45
N CYS A 84 6.71 2.25 3.35
CA CYS A 84 7.21 0.97 2.87
C CYS A 84 6.14 0.27 2.05
N ALA A 85 6.53 -0.28 0.88
CA ALA A 85 5.65 -1.05 -0.01
C ALA A 85 4.25 -0.40 -0.19
N GLU A 86 4.23 0.86 -0.64
CA GLU A 86 2.99 1.63 -0.87
C GLU A 86 2.10 1.82 0.37
N THR A 87 2.69 1.71 1.56
CA THR A 87 1.98 1.85 2.83
C THR A 87 2.69 2.88 3.70
N LEU A 88 1.93 3.81 4.26
CA LEU A 88 2.38 4.83 5.20
C LEU A 88 2.20 4.31 6.63
N PHE A 89 3.24 4.43 7.45
CA PHE A 89 3.24 4.13 8.87
C PHE A 89 3.46 5.43 9.64
N ILE A 90 2.55 5.72 10.57
CA ILE A 90 2.61 6.88 11.46
C ILE A 90 2.72 6.36 12.88
N LEU A 91 3.81 6.68 13.56
CA LEU A 91 4.08 6.28 14.94
C LEU A 91 3.76 7.44 15.87
N SER A 92 3.01 7.17 16.94
CA SER A 92 2.83 8.09 18.06
C SER A 92 3.86 7.88 19.17
N ALA A 93 4.10 8.93 19.96
CA ALA A 93 5.03 8.90 21.09
C ALA A 93 4.71 7.81 22.13
N ILE A 94 3.45 7.40 22.21
CA ILE A 94 2.95 6.38 23.14
C ILE A 94 2.97 4.96 22.56
N GLY A 95 3.40 4.80 21.30
CA GLY A 95 3.58 3.49 20.67
C GLY A 95 2.38 2.96 19.89
N PHE A 96 1.42 3.82 19.53
CA PHE A 96 0.45 3.45 18.49
C PHE A 96 1.06 3.65 17.11
N ILE A 97 0.88 2.69 16.21
CA ILE A 97 1.21 2.84 14.80
C ILE A 97 -0.08 2.78 14.00
N SER A 98 -0.40 3.83 13.26
CA SER A 98 -1.49 3.83 12.29
C SER A 98 -0.93 3.61 10.88
N ILE A 99 -1.57 2.70 10.15
CA ILE A 99 -1.12 2.20 8.86
C ILE A 99 -2.12 2.68 7.82
N HIS A 100 -1.65 3.45 6.84
CA HIS A 100 -2.49 4.06 5.83
C HIS A 100 -2.03 3.68 4.42
N SER A 101 -2.97 3.59 3.50
CA SER A 101 -2.68 3.44 2.07
C SER A 101 -2.17 4.77 1.50
N ILE A 102 -1.09 4.72 0.71
CA ILE A 102 -0.57 5.95 0.08
C ILE A 102 -1.37 6.40 -1.15
N THR A 103 -2.27 5.56 -1.65
CA THR A 103 -3.04 5.83 -2.88
C THR A 103 -4.26 6.71 -2.59
N ASP A 104 -4.95 6.45 -1.49
CA ASP A 104 -6.22 7.08 -1.12
C ASP A 104 -6.22 7.65 0.32
N GLY A 105 -5.18 7.39 1.12
CA GLY A 105 -5.06 7.91 2.47
C GLY A 105 -5.90 7.15 3.51
N LEU A 106 -6.52 6.04 3.12
CA LEU A 106 -7.39 5.25 4.01
C LEU A 106 -6.59 4.52 5.09
N LEU A 107 -7.15 4.48 6.30
CA LEU A 107 -6.61 3.69 7.40
C LEU A 107 -6.81 2.19 7.11
N LEU A 108 -5.72 1.47 6.96
CA LEU A 108 -5.67 0.03 6.68
C LEU A 108 -5.58 -0.80 7.95
N ALA A 109 -4.86 -0.31 8.96
CA ALA A 109 -4.64 -1.04 10.20
C ALA A 109 -4.13 -0.14 11.33
N THR A 110 -4.20 -0.66 12.54
CA THR A 110 -3.59 -0.06 13.74
C THR A 110 -2.71 -1.08 14.47
N ILE A 111 -1.69 -0.59 15.17
CA ILE A 111 -0.83 -1.40 16.03
C ILE A 111 -0.74 -0.70 17.39
N ASP A 112 -0.95 -1.45 18.46
CA ASP A 112 -0.77 -1.05 19.85
C ASP A 112 0.48 -1.78 20.38
N LEU A 113 1.62 -1.10 20.32
CA LEU A 113 2.89 -1.66 20.81
C LEU A 113 2.85 -1.92 22.32
N PRO A 114 2.36 -1.00 23.17
CA PRO A 114 2.22 -1.29 24.60
C PRO A 114 1.43 -2.57 24.89
N ALA A 115 0.27 -2.77 24.27
CA ALA A 115 -0.53 -3.96 24.51
C ALA A 115 0.18 -5.25 24.06
N TYR A 116 0.91 -5.20 22.94
CA TYR A 116 1.61 -6.37 22.40
C TYR A 116 2.87 -6.75 23.18
N LEU A 117 3.63 -5.76 23.65
CA LEU A 117 4.89 -5.99 24.36
C LEU A 117 4.68 -6.37 25.83
N THR A 118 3.46 -6.22 26.36
CA THR A 118 3.16 -6.44 27.78
C THR A 118 2.49 -7.80 28.01
N PRO A 119 3.29 -8.89 28.06
CA PRO A 119 3.11 -9.86 29.13
C PRO A 119 4.47 -10.28 29.70
N GLY A 120 5.12 -9.40 30.47
CA GLY A 120 6.33 -9.76 31.23
C GLY A 120 7.38 -8.67 31.42
N LEU A 121 7.30 -7.54 30.69
CA LEU A 121 8.20 -6.40 30.89
C LEU A 121 7.68 -5.49 32.02
N ALA A 122 7.59 -6.05 33.22
CA ALA A 122 7.51 -5.25 34.43
C ALA A 122 8.91 -4.72 34.72
N GLU A 123 9.17 -3.46 34.37
CA GLU A 123 9.62 -2.43 35.31
C GLU A 123 10.10 -1.18 34.57
N ASP A 124 9.53 -0.07 35.03
CA ASP A 124 10.00 1.31 35.01
C ASP A 124 10.31 2.01 33.68
N HIS A 125 9.78 3.24 33.65
CA HIS A 125 9.82 4.26 32.61
C HIS A 125 8.68 4.17 31.59
N ALA A 126 7.93 5.28 31.50
CA ALA A 126 7.03 5.55 30.39
C ALA A 126 7.85 5.49 29.09
N THR A 127 7.86 4.32 28.43
CA THR A 127 8.62 4.09 27.21
C THR A 127 7.97 4.89 26.10
N SER A 128 8.52 6.08 25.84
CA SER A 128 8.12 6.85 24.68
C SER A 128 8.88 6.37 23.45
N PHE A 129 8.19 6.19 22.34
CA PHE A 129 8.75 5.82 21.05
C PHE A 129 9.14 7.06 20.24
N CYS A 130 10.10 6.91 19.33
CA CYS A 130 10.58 8.01 18.50
C CYS A 130 10.84 7.62 17.03
N LEU A 131 10.95 6.34 16.71
CA LEU A 131 11.23 5.87 15.36
C LEU A 131 10.52 4.54 15.10
N VAL A 132 10.05 4.34 13.86
CA VAL A 132 9.65 3.03 13.36
C VAL A 132 10.24 2.81 11.97
N GLN A 133 10.77 1.61 11.73
CA GLN A 133 11.13 1.14 10.41
C GLN A 133 10.42 -0.17 10.12
N VAL A 134 10.12 -0.42 8.85
CA VAL A 134 9.40 -1.60 8.40
C VAL A 134 10.19 -2.30 7.31
N SER A 135 10.21 -3.61 7.33
CA SER A 135 10.85 -4.43 6.31
C SER A 135 10.12 -4.33 4.97
N ALA A 136 10.85 -4.49 3.86
CA ALA A 136 10.32 -4.33 2.51
C ALA A 136 9.18 -5.31 2.16
N ASP A 137 9.16 -6.46 2.82
CA ASP A 137 8.14 -7.51 2.70
C ASP A 137 6.96 -7.32 3.68
N LEU A 138 6.95 -6.24 4.47
CA LEU A 138 5.95 -5.94 5.50
C LEU A 138 5.78 -7.04 6.56
N SER A 139 6.79 -7.90 6.76
CA SER A 139 6.74 -8.96 7.76
C SER A 139 7.16 -8.50 9.15
N THR A 140 8.04 -7.50 9.24
CA THR A 140 8.66 -7.07 10.50
C THR A 140 8.66 -5.54 10.59
N ALA A 141 8.25 -5.02 11.75
CA ALA A 141 8.45 -3.62 12.12
C ALA A 141 9.45 -3.55 13.28
N VAL A 142 10.31 -2.53 13.27
CA VAL A 142 11.24 -2.23 14.37
C VAL A 142 10.91 -0.86 14.91
N ALA A 143 10.47 -0.81 16.16
CA ALA A 143 10.20 0.44 16.87
C ALA A 143 11.37 0.76 17.81
N VAL A 144 11.74 2.04 17.90
CA VAL A 144 12.82 2.52 18.77
C VAL A 144 12.25 3.47 19.80
N THR A 145 12.67 3.30 21.06
CA THR A 145 12.33 4.17 22.16
C THR A 145 13.23 5.39 22.23
N GLN A 146 12.82 6.43 22.95
CA GLN A 146 13.66 7.60 23.26
C GLN A 146 14.91 7.22 24.08
N SER A 147 14.88 6.10 24.81
CA SER A 147 16.05 5.52 25.49
C SER A 147 16.97 4.71 24.56
N HIS A 148 16.74 4.75 23.24
CA HIS A 148 17.50 4.03 22.21
C HIS A 148 17.42 2.50 22.31
N THR A 149 16.35 1.97 22.90
CA THR A 149 16.03 0.54 22.86
C THR A 149 15.25 0.25 21.59
N ALA A 150 15.67 -0.75 20.83
CA ALA A 150 14.96 -1.22 19.64
C ALA A 150 14.16 -2.48 19.95
N VAL A 151 12.93 -2.54 19.46
CA VAL A 151 12.01 -3.67 19.62
C VAL A 151 11.53 -4.10 18.25
N ALA A 152 11.72 -5.39 17.93
CA ALA A 152 11.22 -5.98 16.70
C ALA A 152 9.84 -6.61 16.94
N ILE A 153 8.91 -6.33 16.02
CA ILE A 153 7.54 -6.82 15.99
C ILE A 153 7.38 -7.64 14.72
N ASP A 154 7.04 -8.92 14.86
CA ASP A 154 6.52 -9.72 13.76
C ASP A 154 5.08 -9.28 13.48
N LEU A 155 4.87 -8.63 12.34
CA LEU A 155 3.57 -8.09 11.93
C LEU A 155 2.57 -9.21 11.65
N ASN A 156 3.03 -10.35 11.13
CA ASN A 156 2.15 -11.50 10.89
C ASN A 156 1.65 -12.08 12.21
N HIS A 157 2.54 -12.17 13.20
CA HIS A 157 2.14 -12.62 14.53
C HIS A 157 1.21 -11.60 15.21
N TYR A 158 1.52 -10.31 15.14
CA TYR A 158 0.70 -9.25 15.72
C TYR A 158 -0.75 -9.29 15.21
N PHE A 159 -0.96 -9.31 13.89
CA PHE A 159 -2.32 -9.32 13.32
C PHE A 159 -3.06 -10.64 13.50
N ARG A 160 -2.36 -11.76 13.75
CA ARG A 160 -2.99 -13.01 14.19
C ARG A 160 -3.51 -12.93 15.62
N THR A 161 -2.80 -12.19 16.48
CA THR A 161 -3.19 -11.98 17.88
C THR A 161 -4.28 -10.92 18.02
N TYR A 162 -4.24 -9.87 17.19
CA TYR A 162 -5.21 -8.78 17.16
C TYR A 162 -5.82 -8.60 15.76
N PRO A 163 -6.72 -9.51 15.32
CA PRO A 163 -7.28 -9.47 13.97
C PRO A 163 -8.14 -8.23 13.72
N ASP A 164 -8.83 -7.73 14.75
CA ASP A 164 -9.70 -6.55 14.65
C ASP A 164 -8.92 -5.25 14.36
N HIS A 165 -7.60 -5.27 14.53
CA HIS A 165 -6.74 -4.12 14.23
C HIS A 165 -6.36 -4.03 12.75
N LEU A 166 -6.67 -5.04 11.94
CA LEU A 166 -6.53 -5.00 10.49
C LEU A 166 -7.88 -4.60 9.87
N LEU A 167 -8.00 -3.34 9.47
CA LEU A 167 -9.23 -2.76 8.91
C LEU A 167 -9.37 -2.97 7.41
N CYS A 168 -8.36 -3.59 6.78
CA CYS A 168 -8.36 -3.85 5.35
C CYS A 168 -9.70 -4.49 4.95
N PRO A 169 -10.44 -3.91 3.98
CA PRO A 169 -11.55 -4.64 3.41
C PRO A 169 -10.95 -5.92 2.82
N VAL A 170 -11.29 -7.07 3.39
CA VAL A 170 -11.05 -8.35 2.72
C VAL A 170 -11.58 -8.16 1.30
N PRO A 171 -10.76 -8.36 0.25
CA PRO A 171 -11.30 -8.39 -1.09
C PRO A 171 -12.44 -9.40 -1.08
N GLN A 172 -13.68 -8.93 -1.25
CA GLN A 172 -14.87 -9.79 -1.26
C GLN A 172 -14.85 -10.80 -2.43
N SER A 173 -13.75 -10.87 -3.19
CA SER A 173 -13.49 -11.85 -4.23
C SER A 173 -12.97 -13.19 -3.70
N SER A 174 -12.50 -13.31 -2.45
CA SER A 174 -12.21 -14.64 -1.90
C SER A 174 -13.48 -15.23 -1.30
N LEU A 175 -14.45 -15.55 -2.16
CA LEU A 175 -15.42 -16.57 -1.84
C LEU A 175 -14.62 -17.79 -1.34
N PRO A 176 -15.00 -18.42 -0.21
CA PRO A 176 -14.34 -19.64 0.20
C PRO A 176 -14.42 -20.62 -0.97
N LEU A 177 -13.27 -21.13 -1.42
CA LEU A 177 -13.14 -22.24 -2.38
C LEU A 177 -13.66 -23.54 -1.76
N GLN A 178 -14.74 -23.49 -1.00
CA GLN A 178 -15.35 -24.66 -0.41
C GLN A 178 -16.36 -25.18 -1.42
N PRO A 179 -16.12 -26.37 -2.01
CA PRO A 179 -17.11 -26.98 -2.88
C PRO A 179 -18.38 -27.19 -2.05
N LYS A 180 -19.52 -26.61 -2.47
CA LYS A 180 -20.83 -26.84 -1.83
C LYS A 180 -21.24 -28.33 -1.82
N VAL A 181 -20.53 -29.17 -2.57
CA VAL A 181 -20.76 -30.61 -2.70
C VAL A 181 -19.40 -31.30 -2.80
N SER A 182 -19.24 -32.42 -2.11
CA SER A 182 -18.12 -33.35 -2.31
C SER A 182 -18.09 -33.80 -3.77
N ARG A 183 -17.37 -33.07 -4.60
CA ARG A 183 -17.21 -33.36 -6.02
C ARG A 183 -15.78 -33.82 -6.26
N ASP A 184 -15.66 -34.84 -7.08
CA ASP A 184 -14.38 -35.38 -7.55
C ASP A 184 -13.49 -34.24 -8.07
N GLN A 185 -12.37 -34.03 -7.38
CA GLN A 185 -11.42 -32.94 -7.66
C GLN A 185 -10.64 -33.21 -8.94
N ASP A 186 -10.60 -34.46 -9.41
CA ASP A 186 -9.86 -34.87 -10.61
C ASP A 186 -10.74 -34.81 -11.88
N SER A 187 -12.02 -34.45 -11.73
CA SER A 187 -12.95 -34.28 -12.84
C SER A 187 -12.64 -33.02 -13.66
N MET A 188 -12.61 -33.15 -14.99
CA MET A 188 -12.54 -32.04 -15.96
C MET A 188 -13.69 -31.01 -15.80
N SER A 189 -14.77 -31.35 -15.08
CA SER A 189 -15.87 -30.43 -14.80
C SER A 189 -15.65 -29.56 -13.55
N SER A 190 -14.59 -29.81 -12.79
CA SER A 190 -14.20 -29.03 -11.61
C SER A 190 -13.31 -27.85 -12.00
N SER A 191 -12.47 -27.98 -13.04
CA SER A 191 -11.59 -26.91 -13.53
C SER A 191 -12.36 -25.69 -14.01
N SER A 192 -13.45 -25.88 -14.76
CA SER A 192 -14.31 -24.80 -15.24
C SER A 192 -15.00 -24.05 -14.10
N CYS A 193 -15.35 -24.74 -13.02
CA CYS A 193 -15.94 -24.14 -11.83
C CYS A 193 -14.92 -23.31 -11.04
N SER A 194 -13.69 -23.81 -10.87
CA SER A 194 -12.60 -23.08 -10.23
C SER A 194 -12.16 -21.85 -11.02
N LEU A 195 -12.10 -21.93 -12.35
CA LEU A 195 -11.69 -20.81 -13.21
C LEU A 195 -12.77 -19.73 -13.31
N ALA A 196 -14.05 -20.11 -13.34
CA ALA A 196 -15.17 -19.18 -13.24
C ALA A 196 -15.18 -18.43 -11.89
N ALA A 197 -14.83 -19.10 -10.79
CA ALA A 197 -14.72 -18.48 -9.47
C ALA A 197 -13.50 -17.54 -9.36
N LEU A 198 -12.42 -17.81 -10.10
CA LEU A 198 -11.19 -17.01 -10.08
C LEU A 198 -11.22 -15.82 -11.06
N GLY A 199 -12.29 -15.64 -11.84
CA GLY A 199 -12.43 -14.50 -12.77
C GLY A 199 -11.29 -14.41 -13.81
N SER A 200 -10.67 -15.54 -14.13
CA SER A 200 -9.45 -15.60 -14.92
C SER A 200 -9.75 -15.73 -16.42
N PRO A 201 -9.00 -15.06 -17.31
CA PRO A 201 -9.13 -15.22 -18.76
C PRO A 201 -8.43 -16.47 -19.31
N PHE A 202 -7.92 -17.35 -18.45
CA PHE A 202 -7.25 -18.58 -18.90
C PHE A 202 -8.26 -19.55 -19.51
N SER A 203 -8.04 -19.87 -20.80
CA SER A 203 -8.80 -20.87 -21.53
C SER A 203 -8.58 -22.27 -20.96
N ASP A 204 -9.69 -22.98 -20.72
CA ASP A 204 -9.74 -24.34 -20.19
C ASP A 204 -9.14 -25.39 -21.14
N ASP A 205 -9.02 -25.08 -22.44
CA ASP A 205 -8.64 -26.06 -23.45
C ASP A 205 -7.16 -25.96 -23.83
N ARG A 206 -6.34 -26.73 -23.10
CA ARG A 206 -4.89 -26.90 -23.37
C ARG A 206 -4.62 -28.02 -24.39
N SER A 207 -5.64 -28.62 -25.00
CA SER A 207 -5.44 -29.71 -25.95
C SER A 207 -4.63 -29.25 -27.16
N TRP A 208 -3.87 -30.18 -27.73
CA TRP A 208 -3.16 -29.93 -28.99
C TRP A 208 -4.13 -29.57 -30.12
N GLU A 209 -5.34 -30.12 -30.10
CA GLU A 209 -6.42 -29.83 -31.07
C GLU A 209 -6.82 -28.34 -31.04
N ALA A 210 -7.09 -27.78 -29.85
CA ALA A 210 -7.49 -26.39 -29.68
C ALA A 210 -6.37 -25.40 -30.05
N ARG A 211 -5.12 -25.76 -29.72
CA ARG A 211 -3.95 -24.98 -30.10
C ARG A 211 -3.72 -24.97 -31.61
N LEU A 212 -3.82 -26.13 -32.26
CA LEU A 212 -3.65 -26.23 -33.72
C LEU A 212 -4.76 -25.51 -34.47
N SER A 213 -6.01 -25.63 -34.02
CA SER A 213 -7.15 -24.93 -34.64
C SER A 213 -7.06 -23.41 -34.45
N SER A 214 -6.61 -22.93 -33.29
CA SER A 214 -6.32 -21.50 -33.08
C SER A 214 -5.23 -20.98 -34.02
N MET A 215 -4.09 -21.69 -34.12
CA MET A 215 -2.99 -21.31 -35.01
C MET A 215 -3.41 -21.35 -36.48
N TYR A 216 -4.21 -22.35 -36.88
CA TYR A 216 -4.75 -22.48 -38.24
C TYR A 216 -5.68 -21.31 -38.59
N ASN A 217 -6.60 -20.95 -37.70
CA ASN A 217 -7.50 -19.81 -37.90
C ASN A 217 -6.73 -18.49 -37.98
N GLN A 218 -5.71 -18.31 -37.16
CA GLN A 218 -4.86 -17.11 -37.19
C GLN A 218 -4.05 -17.02 -38.49
N ALA A 219 -3.56 -18.15 -39.01
CA ALA A 219 -2.88 -18.22 -40.30
C ALA A 219 -3.83 -17.90 -41.47
N GLN A 220 -5.09 -18.36 -41.41
CA GLN A 220 -6.11 -18.01 -42.42
C GLN A 220 -6.47 -16.53 -42.40
N GLN A 221 -6.59 -15.92 -41.21
CA GLN A 221 -6.90 -14.49 -41.08
C GLN A 221 -5.75 -13.60 -41.58
N SER A 222 -4.50 -14.05 -41.44
CA SER A 222 -3.34 -13.34 -41.97
C SER A 222 -3.16 -13.47 -43.49
N ALA A 223 -3.89 -14.37 -44.16
CA ALA A 223 -3.71 -14.68 -45.58
C ALA A 223 -4.78 -14.09 -46.50
N ALA A 224 -5.79 -13.38 -45.98
CA ALA A 224 -6.79 -12.73 -46.82
C ALA A 224 -6.21 -11.47 -47.49
N PRO A 225 -6.07 -11.41 -48.83
CA PRO A 225 -5.59 -10.21 -49.50
C PRO A 225 -6.69 -9.14 -49.51
N SER A 226 -6.29 -7.89 -49.28
CA SER A 226 -7.13 -6.70 -49.50
C SER A 226 -7.51 -6.62 -50.97
N SER A 227 -8.72 -7.06 -51.32
CA SER A 227 -9.33 -6.76 -52.62
C SER A 227 -10.17 -5.49 -52.50
N SER A 228 -9.70 -4.40 -53.12
CA SER A 228 -10.50 -3.21 -53.41
C SER A 228 -10.40 -2.93 -54.91
N PRO A 229 -11.51 -2.78 -55.65
CA PRO A 229 -11.60 -1.84 -56.75
C PRO A 229 -11.87 -0.41 -56.24
#